data_AF-A0A3R7MDU9-F1
#
_entry.id   AF-A0A3R7MDU9-F1
#
_cell.length_a   1.000
_cell.length_b   1.000
_cell.length_c   1.000
_cell.angle_alpha   90.00
_cell.angle_beta   90.00
_cell.angle_gamma   90.00
#
_symmetry.space_group_name_H-M   'P 1'
#
loop_
_entity.id
_entity.type
_entity.pdbx_description
1 polymer ?
#
loop_
_entity_poly.entity_id
_entity_poly.type
_entity_poly.pdbx_seq_one_letter_code
_entity_poly.pdbx_strand_id
1 'polypeptide(L)'
;GLASRYELPGQFECLPCAEGCERCEDDSPCVVSLNWMMRTGILTLAIIIICSLPVIVVFTWKYGNIKVVRAASPALLRIIILGAFFIYSTTLVLYPIPSVISCSLRVWLREIGFSLSYGALMLKTWRISVIFRVRSAKAVKITDLDLMKRLGIIVGVFAVFLGIRTVVAPPQVIVSMTADDLKAFLCSTDWWDHSFTAMEIMFLVWGIRLCIMVRKAPSEFNESKFISIAIYNEFLLSLFLNVSM
;
A
#
# COMPACT_ATOMS: atom_id res chain seq x y z
N GLY A 1 57.07 39.85 14.25
CA GLY A 1 55.75 40.51 14.37
C GLY A 1 54.70 39.45 14.18
N LEU A 2 53.69 39.39 15.05
CA LEU A 2 52.60 38.41 14.93
C LEU A 2 51.88 38.61 13.59
N ALA A 3 51.64 37.51 12.87
CA ALA A 3 50.81 37.50 11.67
C ALA A 3 49.44 38.09 11.98
N SER A 4 48.95 38.94 11.07
CA SER A 4 47.66 39.62 11.21
C SER A 4 46.54 38.58 11.08
N ARG A 5 45.51 38.61 11.95
CA ARG A 5 44.33 37.71 11.84
C ARG A 5 43.71 37.74 10.44
N TYR A 6 43.81 38.88 9.76
CA TYR A 6 43.32 39.07 8.39
C TYR A 6 44.05 38.26 7.31
N GLU A 7 45.19 37.64 7.62
CA GLU A 7 45.98 36.81 6.70
C GLU A 7 45.65 35.31 6.81
N LEU A 8 44.78 34.91 7.75
CA LEU A 8 44.35 33.51 7.91
C LEU A 8 43.22 33.18 6.91
N PRO A 9 43.44 32.28 5.94
CA PRO A 9 42.39 31.88 5.01
C PRO A 9 41.22 31.23 5.77
N GLY A 10 39.98 31.66 5.45
CA GLY A 10 38.75 31.14 6.04
C GLY A 10 38.24 31.85 7.30
N GLN A 11 38.96 32.84 7.86
CA GLN A 11 38.54 33.49 9.11
C GLN A 11 37.33 34.46 8.95
N PHE A 12 36.99 34.84 7.72
CA PHE A 12 35.84 35.68 7.37
C PHE A 12 34.95 35.07 6.27
N GLU A 13 35.08 33.75 6.02
CA GLU A 13 34.20 33.06 5.08
C GLU A 13 32.91 32.63 5.77
N CYS A 14 31.77 33.02 5.18
CA CYS A 14 30.48 32.52 5.63
C CYS A 14 30.33 31.06 5.20
N LEU A 15 30.21 30.16 6.17
CA LEU A 15 29.85 28.76 5.91
C LEU A 15 28.33 28.65 5.69
N PRO A 16 27.89 27.73 4.81
CA PRO A 16 26.47 27.45 4.64
C PRO A 16 25.89 26.87 5.94
N CYS A 17 24.66 27.29 6.29
CA CYS A 17 23.93 26.71 7.41
C CYS A 17 23.62 25.22 7.19
N ALA A 18 23.36 24.51 8.30
CA ALA A 18 22.80 23.17 8.24
C ALA A 18 21.50 23.16 7.40
N GLU A 19 21.27 22.04 6.70
CA GLU A 19 20.21 21.91 5.72
C GLU A 19 18.83 22.21 6.36
N GLY A 20 18.06 23.14 5.77
CA GLY A 20 16.72 23.53 6.24
C GLY A 20 16.64 24.63 7.32
N CYS A 21 17.78 25.14 7.80
CA CYS A 21 17.83 26.27 8.74
C CYS A 21 17.62 27.63 8.04
N GLU A 22 16.85 28.53 8.66
CA GLU A 22 16.69 29.93 8.20
C GLU A 22 17.68 30.90 8.86
N ARG A 23 18.16 30.55 10.05
CA ARG A 23 19.20 31.28 10.80
C ARG A 23 20.21 30.29 11.35
N CYS A 24 21.48 30.65 11.27
CA CYS A 24 22.60 29.92 11.85
C CYS A 24 22.90 30.50 13.24
N GLU A 25 22.52 29.80 14.31
CA GLU A 25 23.05 30.08 15.64
C GLU A 25 24.17 29.08 15.99
N ASP A 26 23.97 27.79 15.70
CA ASP A 26 24.90 26.69 15.98
C ASP A 26 24.91 25.63 14.84
N ASP A 27 25.83 24.66 14.92
CA ASP A 27 25.93 23.50 14.01
C ASP A 27 24.81 22.44 14.22
N SER A 28 23.75 22.78 14.96
CA SER A 28 22.63 21.86 15.23
C SER A 28 21.76 21.65 13.98
N PRO A 29 21.27 20.42 13.72
CA PRO A 29 20.43 20.16 12.56
C PRO A 29 19.03 20.78 12.76
N CYS A 30 18.51 21.47 11.74
CA CYS A 30 17.13 21.99 11.76
C CYS A 30 16.10 21.01 11.17
N VAL A 31 16.55 19.91 10.56
CA VAL A 31 15.71 18.87 9.95
C VAL A 31 15.83 17.58 10.76
N VAL A 32 14.70 16.91 10.97
CA VAL A 32 14.67 15.67 11.76
C VAL A 32 15.57 14.58 11.14
N SER A 33 16.48 14.04 11.95
CA SER A 33 17.24 12.85 11.56
C SER A 33 16.35 11.61 11.69
N LEU A 34 15.82 11.12 10.57
CA LEU A 34 15.09 9.85 10.58
C LEU A 34 16.03 8.69 10.96
N ASN A 35 15.51 7.70 11.70
CA ASN A 35 16.23 6.46 12.03
C ASN A 35 16.60 5.68 10.76
N TRP A 36 17.79 5.95 10.23
CA TRP A 36 18.28 5.39 8.96
C TRP A 36 18.34 3.86 8.99
N MET A 37 18.62 3.27 10.16
CA MET A 37 18.63 1.82 10.36
C MET A 37 17.24 1.20 10.15
N MET A 38 16.19 1.78 10.74
CA MET A 38 14.82 1.31 10.56
C MET A 38 14.34 1.52 9.12
N ARG A 39 14.59 2.71 8.56
CA ARG A 39 14.18 3.04 7.19
C ARG A 39 14.82 2.10 6.16
N THR A 40 16.12 1.85 6.31
CA THR A 40 16.87 0.94 5.44
C THR A 40 16.43 -0.51 5.63
N GLY A 41 16.16 -0.94 6.88
CA GLY A 41 15.62 -2.28 7.16
C GLY A 41 14.25 -2.54 6.51
N ILE A 42 13.34 -1.56 6.55
CA ILE A 42 12.02 -1.68 5.88
C ILE A 42 12.19 -1.72 4.36
N LEU A 43 13.09 -0.89 3.81
CA LEU A 43 13.38 -0.86 2.38
C LEU A 43 13.94 -2.20 1.88
N THR A 44 14.92 -2.76 2.57
CA THR A 44 15.56 -4.03 2.16
C THR A 44 14.54 -5.18 2.19
N LEU A 45 13.69 -5.24 3.21
CA LEU A 45 12.62 -6.23 3.28
C LEU A 45 11.62 -6.08 2.13
N ALA A 46 11.21 -4.85 1.80
CA ALA A 46 10.32 -4.60 0.66
C ALA A 46 10.94 -5.04 -0.67
N ILE A 47 12.24 -4.77 -0.89
CA ILE A 47 12.96 -5.19 -2.09
C ILE A 47 13.03 -6.71 -2.19
N ILE A 48 13.33 -7.41 -1.09
CA ILE A 48 13.36 -8.88 -1.06
C ILE A 48 12.02 -9.46 -1.48
N ILE A 49 10.92 -8.90 -0.95
CA ILE A 49 9.57 -9.35 -1.30
C ILE A 49 9.29 -9.08 -2.78
N ILE A 50 9.54 -7.87 -3.28
CA ILE A 50 9.34 -7.51 -4.70
C ILE A 50 10.14 -8.46 -5.62
N CYS A 51 11.40 -8.75 -5.29
CA CYS A 51 12.24 -9.67 -6.07
C CYS A 51 11.72 -11.12 -6.04
N SER A 52 11.02 -11.53 -4.98
CA SER A 52 10.40 -12.86 -4.89
C SER A 52 9.12 -13.00 -5.73
N LEU A 53 8.38 -11.92 -5.98
CA LEU A 53 7.08 -11.96 -6.68
C LEU A 53 7.18 -12.54 -8.11
N PRO A 54 8.15 -12.14 -8.96
CA PRO A 54 8.31 -12.74 -10.29
C PRO A 54 8.53 -14.25 -10.25
N VAL A 55 9.28 -14.75 -9.26
CA VAL A 55 9.51 -16.19 -9.07
C VAL A 55 8.19 -16.90 -8.80
N ILE A 56 7.33 -16.33 -7.97
CA ILE A 56 5.99 -16.85 -7.69
C ILE A 56 5.13 -16.81 -8.96
N VAL A 57 5.16 -15.73 -9.74
CA VAL A 57 4.42 -15.66 -11.01
C VAL A 57 4.85 -16.77 -11.96
N VAL A 58 6.16 -16.96 -12.18
CA VAL A 58 6.69 -18.03 -13.04
C VAL A 58 6.26 -19.40 -12.52
N PHE A 59 6.32 -19.62 -11.21
CA PHE A 59 5.84 -20.85 -10.58
C PHE A 59 4.35 -21.10 -10.87
N THR A 60 3.49 -20.08 -10.72
CA THR A 60 2.05 -20.22 -10.99
C THR A 60 1.75 -20.50 -12.47
N TRP A 61 2.58 -20.00 -13.39
CA TRP A 61 2.46 -20.30 -14.80
C TRP A 61 2.90 -21.71 -15.15
N LYS A 62 4.09 -22.11 -14.69
CA LYS A 62 4.64 -23.44 -14.98
C LYS A 62 3.80 -24.57 -14.39
N TYR A 63 3.29 -24.37 -13.17
CA TYR A 63 2.53 -25.39 -12.44
C TYR A 63 1.01 -25.17 -12.46
N GLY A 64 0.50 -24.31 -13.36
CA GLY A 64 -0.93 -23.96 -13.43
C GLY A 64 -1.87 -25.13 -13.72
N ASN A 65 -1.36 -26.22 -14.30
CA ASN A 65 -2.14 -27.43 -14.60
C ASN A 65 -2.28 -28.39 -13.41
N ILE A 66 -1.49 -28.21 -12.35
CA ILE A 66 -1.60 -29.03 -11.14
C ILE A 66 -2.94 -28.78 -10.48
N LYS A 67 -3.62 -29.84 -10.03
CA LYS A 67 -4.98 -29.79 -9.45
C LYS A 67 -5.14 -28.67 -8.41
N VAL A 68 -4.16 -28.51 -7.52
CA VAL A 68 -4.16 -27.49 -6.46
C VAL A 68 -4.15 -26.06 -7.04
N VAL A 69 -3.20 -25.75 -7.93
CA VAL A 69 -3.06 -24.41 -8.54
C VAL A 69 -4.23 -24.10 -9.47
N ARG A 70 -4.71 -25.10 -10.21
CA ARG A 70 -5.86 -24.99 -11.09
C ARG A 70 -7.16 -24.70 -10.31
N ALA A 71 -7.36 -25.36 -9.16
CA ALA A 71 -8.51 -25.11 -8.30
C ALA A 71 -8.51 -23.67 -7.74
N ALA A 72 -7.33 -23.15 -7.40
CA ALA A 72 -7.16 -21.79 -6.87
C ALA A 72 -7.39 -20.67 -7.91
N SER A 73 -7.63 -21.01 -9.19
CA SER A 73 -7.79 -20.08 -10.32
C SER A 73 -6.52 -19.24 -10.58
N PRO A 74 -5.59 -19.72 -11.42
CA PRO A 74 -4.28 -19.09 -11.64
C PRO A 74 -4.34 -17.63 -12.11
N ALA A 75 -5.45 -17.21 -12.75
CA ALA A 75 -5.65 -15.83 -13.16
C ALA A 75 -5.78 -14.87 -11.96
N LEU A 76 -6.62 -15.21 -10.97
CA LEU A 76 -6.81 -14.38 -9.77
C LEU A 76 -5.54 -14.32 -8.93
N LEU A 77 -4.81 -15.44 -8.82
CA LEU A 77 -3.56 -15.48 -8.06
C LEU A 77 -2.51 -14.53 -8.62
N ARG A 78 -2.38 -14.46 -9.95
CA ARG A 78 -1.47 -13.52 -10.63
C ARG A 78 -1.86 -12.05 -10.39
N ILE A 79 -3.15 -11.75 -10.25
CA ILE A 79 -3.61 -10.39 -9.92
C ILE A 79 -3.33 -10.03 -8.48
N ILE A 80 -3.51 -10.97 -7.55
CA ILE A 80 -3.16 -10.75 -6.14
C ILE A 80 -1.66 -10.43 -6.01
N ILE A 81 -0.82 -11.15 -6.76
CA ILE A 81 0.63 -10.88 -6.81
C ILE A 81 0.91 -9.50 -7.41
N LEU A 82 0.20 -9.09 -8.46
CA LEU A 82 0.32 -7.74 -9.02
C LEU A 82 -0.11 -6.65 -8.03
N GLY A 83 -1.19 -6.88 -7.29
CA GLY A 83 -1.64 -5.97 -6.24
C GLY A 83 -0.60 -5.85 -5.11
N ALA A 84 -0.02 -6.97 -4.68
CA ALA A 84 1.08 -6.98 -3.71
C ALA A 84 2.29 -6.17 -4.23
N PHE A 85 2.66 -6.33 -5.50
CA PHE A 85 3.73 -5.54 -6.12
C PHE A 85 3.49 -4.03 -5.98
N PHE A 86 2.27 -3.56 -6.27
CA PHE A 86 1.95 -2.14 -6.12
C PHE A 86 1.98 -1.67 -4.66
N ILE A 87 1.44 -2.46 -3.72
CA ILE A 87 1.50 -2.13 -2.29
C ILE A 87 2.96 -2.00 -1.83
N TYR A 88 3.82 -2.98 -2.11
CA TYR A 88 5.23 -2.93 -1.70
C TYR A 88 6.02 -1.82 -2.42
N SER A 89 5.62 -1.44 -3.62
CA SER A 89 6.24 -0.33 -4.35
C SER A 89 6.03 1.03 -3.65
N THR A 90 5.01 1.18 -2.80
CA THR A 90 4.81 2.40 -2.01
C THR A 90 6.02 2.74 -1.12
N THR A 91 6.67 1.72 -0.56
CA THR A 91 7.89 1.87 0.26
C THR A 91 9.05 2.45 -0.56
N LEU A 92 9.20 2.04 -1.82
CA LEU A 92 10.24 2.56 -2.72
C LEU A 92 10.01 4.04 -3.02
N VAL A 93 8.76 4.41 -3.29
CA VAL A 93 8.37 5.80 -3.61
C VAL A 93 8.53 6.75 -2.42
N LEU A 94 8.36 6.25 -1.20
CA LEU A 94 8.48 7.03 0.05
C LEU A 94 9.91 7.07 0.63
N TYR A 95 10.86 6.29 0.08
CA TYR A 95 12.25 6.32 0.51
C TYR A 95 13.03 7.60 0.15
N PRO A 96 12.84 8.25 -1.01
CA PRO A 96 13.44 9.58 -1.25
C PRO A 96 12.75 10.68 -0.43
N ILE A 97 13.26 11.92 -0.55
CA ILE A 97 12.61 13.11 0.01
C ILE A 97 11.22 13.26 -0.61
N PRO A 98 10.16 13.48 0.20
CA PRO A 98 8.79 13.55 -0.31
C PRO A 98 8.64 14.72 -1.28
N SER A 99 8.00 14.43 -2.41
CA SER A 99 7.60 15.39 -3.43
C SER A 99 6.10 15.21 -3.71
N VAL A 100 5.46 16.20 -4.35
CA VAL A 100 4.05 16.09 -4.77
C VAL A 100 3.80 14.82 -5.61
N ILE A 101 4.76 14.47 -6.47
CA ILE A 101 4.71 13.26 -7.30
C ILE A 101 4.82 12.00 -6.42
N SER A 102 5.79 11.96 -5.50
CA SER A 102 5.96 10.81 -4.59
C SER A 102 4.73 10.61 -3.70
N CYS A 103 4.16 11.69 -3.16
CA CYS A 103 2.95 11.64 -2.35
C CYS A 103 1.75 11.15 -3.16
N SER A 104 1.59 11.63 -4.39
CA SER A 104 0.52 11.17 -5.29
C SER A 104 0.68 9.69 -5.65
N LEU A 105 1.88 9.28 -6.09
CA LEU A 105 2.18 7.90 -6.44
C LEU A 105 1.99 6.94 -5.26
N ARG A 106 2.34 7.35 -4.03
CA ARG A 106 2.11 6.55 -2.83
C ARG A 106 0.63 6.18 -2.68
N VAL A 107 -0.26 7.17 -2.79
CA VAL A 107 -1.71 6.97 -2.65
C VAL A 107 -2.23 6.09 -3.80
N TRP A 108 -1.85 6.38 -5.04
CA TRP A 108 -2.26 5.58 -6.20
C TRP A 108 -1.83 4.11 -6.09
N LEU A 109 -0.56 3.86 -5.77
CA LEU A 109 -0.03 2.51 -5.65
C LEU A 109 -0.70 1.73 -4.51
N ARG A 110 -0.98 2.38 -3.38
CA ARG A 110 -1.67 1.75 -2.24
C ARG A 110 -3.09 1.33 -2.61
N GLU A 111 -3.90 2.26 -3.08
CA GLU A 111 -5.33 2.03 -3.34
C GLU A 111 -5.57 1.06 -4.52
N ILE A 112 -4.76 1.17 -5.57
CA ILE A 112 -4.82 0.21 -6.70
C ILE A 112 -4.31 -1.16 -6.26
N GLY A 113 -3.23 -1.21 -5.47
CA GLY A 113 -2.71 -2.46 -4.93
C GLY A 113 -3.70 -3.17 -3.99
N PHE A 114 -4.37 -2.41 -3.12
CA PHE A 114 -5.43 -2.88 -2.23
C PHE A 114 -6.61 -3.43 -3.03
N SER A 115 -7.14 -2.65 -3.98
CA SER A 115 -8.30 -3.06 -4.79
C SER A 115 -8.02 -4.29 -5.66
N LEU A 116 -6.82 -4.46 -6.18
CA LEU A 116 -6.42 -5.68 -6.90
C LEU A 116 -6.31 -6.89 -5.96
N SER A 117 -5.63 -6.75 -4.82
CA SER A 117 -5.37 -7.86 -3.89
C SER A 117 -6.64 -8.31 -3.20
N TYR A 118 -7.27 -7.40 -2.44
CA TYR A 118 -8.46 -7.71 -1.66
C TYR A 118 -9.71 -7.81 -2.53
N GLY A 119 -9.79 -7.08 -3.64
CA GLY A 119 -10.89 -7.26 -4.60
C GLY A 119 -10.88 -8.64 -5.26
N ALA A 120 -9.71 -9.17 -5.64
CA ALA A 120 -9.62 -10.54 -6.16
C ALA A 120 -9.99 -11.59 -5.10
N LEU A 121 -9.53 -11.43 -3.85
CA LEU A 121 -9.89 -12.31 -2.72
C LEU A 121 -11.40 -12.29 -2.43
N MET A 122 -12.01 -11.10 -2.44
CA MET A 122 -13.44 -10.95 -2.21
C MET A 122 -14.27 -11.52 -3.36
N LEU A 123 -13.88 -11.31 -4.62
CA LEU A 123 -14.59 -11.90 -5.77
C LEU A 123 -14.51 -13.42 -5.78
N LYS A 124 -13.37 -13.98 -5.38
CA LYS A 124 -13.20 -15.43 -5.19
C LYS A 124 -14.16 -15.95 -4.11
N THR A 125 -14.19 -15.29 -2.96
CA THR A 125 -15.11 -15.63 -1.86
C THR A 125 -16.57 -15.45 -2.25
N TRP A 126 -16.89 -14.40 -3.01
CA TRP A 126 -18.23 -14.12 -3.53
C TRP A 126 -18.70 -15.22 -4.48
N ARG A 127 -17.85 -15.67 -5.43
CA ARG A 127 -18.15 -16.80 -6.31
C ARG A 127 -18.53 -18.04 -5.50
N ILE A 128 -17.76 -18.36 -4.47
CA ILE A 128 -18.06 -19.48 -3.56
C ILE A 128 -19.43 -19.26 -2.89
N SER A 129 -19.68 -18.08 -2.34
CA SER A 129 -20.95 -17.75 -1.67
C SER A 129 -22.17 -17.93 -2.60
N VAL A 130 -22.04 -17.58 -3.89
CA VAL A 130 -23.11 -17.73 -4.88
C VAL A 130 -23.35 -19.20 -5.19
N ILE A 131 -22.28 -19.96 -5.44
CA ILE A 131 -22.37 -21.40 -5.73
C ILE A 131 -23.07 -22.15 -4.58
N PHE A 132 -22.74 -21.84 -3.33
CA PHE A 132 -23.33 -22.50 -2.16
C PHE A 132 -24.73 -22.00 -1.78
N ARG A 133 -25.07 -20.75 -2.11
CA ARG A 133 -26.40 -20.19 -1.81
C ARG A 133 -27.48 -20.68 -2.77
N VAL A 134 -27.12 -20.99 -4.00
CA VAL A 134 -28.07 -21.49 -5.01
C VAL A 134 -28.41 -22.95 -4.68
N ARG A 135 -29.58 -23.18 -4.06
CA ARG A 135 -30.17 -24.52 -3.81
C ARG A 135 -30.60 -25.27 -5.09
N SER A 136 -30.33 -24.72 -6.28
CA SER A 136 -30.83 -25.26 -7.55
C SER A 136 -29.85 -26.28 -8.14
N ALA A 137 -30.38 -27.37 -8.71
CA ALA A 137 -29.60 -28.42 -9.38
C ALA A 137 -28.83 -27.94 -10.64
N LYS A 138 -29.08 -26.71 -11.11
CA LYS A 138 -28.37 -26.12 -12.24
C LYS A 138 -27.09 -25.43 -11.77
N ALA A 139 -25.94 -26.05 -12.04
CA ALA A 139 -24.63 -25.50 -11.71
C ALA A 139 -24.42 -24.11 -12.36
N VAL A 140 -24.29 -23.07 -11.53
CA VAL A 140 -23.94 -21.72 -12.00
C VAL A 140 -22.45 -21.70 -12.34
N LYS A 141 -22.12 -21.78 -13.63
CA LYS A 141 -20.74 -21.62 -14.12
C LYS A 141 -20.43 -20.13 -14.26
N ILE A 142 -19.74 -19.57 -13.27
CA ILE A 142 -19.12 -18.24 -13.37
C ILE A 142 -17.71 -18.42 -13.92
N THR A 143 -17.42 -17.78 -15.05
CA THR A 143 -16.12 -17.88 -15.74
C THR A 143 -15.12 -16.91 -15.13
N ASP A 144 -13.83 -17.25 -15.13
CA ASP A 144 -12.76 -16.37 -14.62
C ASP A 144 -12.76 -14.99 -15.32
N LEU A 145 -13.12 -14.93 -16.61
CA LEU A 145 -13.29 -13.68 -17.35
C LEU A 145 -14.37 -12.77 -16.75
N ASP A 146 -15.45 -13.32 -16.22
CA ASP A 146 -16.50 -12.54 -15.57
C ASP A 146 -16.03 -11.97 -14.24
N LEU A 147 -15.17 -12.71 -13.51
CA LEU A 147 -14.51 -12.21 -12.30
C LEU A 147 -13.53 -11.10 -12.66
N MET A 148 -12.74 -11.26 -13.72
CA MET A 148 -11.83 -10.21 -14.22
C MET A 148 -12.58 -8.93 -14.56
N LYS A 149 -13.72 -9.02 -15.25
CA LYS A 149 -14.56 -7.85 -15.59
C LYS A 149 -15.07 -7.15 -14.33
N ARG A 150 -15.57 -7.91 -13.35
CA ARG A 150 -16.03 -7.35 -12.06
C ARG A 150 -14.90 -6.72 -11.27
N LEU A 151 -13.71 -7.31 -11.30
CA LEU A 151 -12.53 -6.74 -10.67
C LEU A 151 -12.12 -5.43 -11.36
N GLY A 152 -12.15 -5.40 -12.69
CA GLY A 152 -11.90 -4.18 -13.46
C GLY A 152 -12.86 -3.04 -13.11
N ILE A 153 -14.14 -3.36 -12.83
CA ILE A 153 -15.11 -2.37 -12.33
C ILE A 153 -14.70 -1.87 -10.93
N ILE A 154 -14.34 -2.77 -10.00
CA ILE A 154 -13.91 -2.37 -8.65
C ILE A 154 -12.68 -1.46 -8.74
N VAL A 155 -11.62 -1.90 -9.43
CA VAL A 155 -10.39 -1.13 -9.62
C VAL A 155 -10.67 0.19 -10.34
N GLY A 156 -11.57 0.18 -11.34
CA GLY A 156 -12.00 1.38 -12.06
C GLY A 156 -12.66 2.41 -11.16
N VAL A 157 -13.50 1.99 -10.20
CA VAL A 157 -14.09 2.91 -9.21
C VAL A 157 -13.00 3.56 -8.36
N PHE A 158 -12.07 2.79 -7.80
CA PHE A 158 -10.94 3.35 -7.05
C PHE A 158 -10.10 4.30 -7.91
N ALA A 159 -9.77 3.91 -9.15
CA ALA A 159 -8.99 4.73 -10.08
C ALA A 159 -9.69 6.06 -10.44
N VAL A 160 -11.01 6.06 -10.60
CA VAL A 160 -11.77 7.30 -10.84
C VAL A 160 -11.73 8.21 -9.62
N PHE A 161 -11.95 7.70 -8.41
CA PHE A 161 -11.85 8.49 -7.17
C PHE A 161 -10.44 9.06 -6.98
N LEU A 162 -9.40 8.28 -7.26
CA LEU A 162 -8.00 8.73 -7.25
C LEU A 162 -7.73 9.80 -8.30
N GLY A 163 -8.29 9.65 -9.50
CA GLY A 163 -8.22 10.64 -10.57
C GLY A 163 -8.85 11.96 -10.14
N ILE A 164 -10.06 11.92 -9.56
CA ILE A 164 -10.73 13.11 -9.02
C ILE A 164 -9.87 13.78 -7.96
N ARG A 165 -9.33 13.01 -6.99
CA ARG A 165 -8.43 13.55 -5.97
C ARG A 165 -7.24 14.27 -6.61
N THR A 166 -6.58 13.63 -7.57
CA THR A 166 -5.37 14.15 -8.23
C THR A 166 -5.64 15.47 -8.95
N VAL A 167 -6.84 15.65 -9.52
CA VAL A 167 -7.24 16.87 -10.24
C VAL A 167 -7.73 17.95 -9.29
N VAL A 168 -8.52 17.60 -8.27
CA VAL A 168 -9.21 18.56 -7.38
C VAL A 168 -8.30 19.03 -6.25
N ALA A 169 -7.58 18.11 -5.61
CA ALA A 169 -6.77 18.38 -4.43
C ALA A 169 -5.55 17.42 -4.39
N PRO A 170 -4.53 17.67 -5.24
CA PRO A 170 -3.32 16.85 -5.24
C PRO A 170 -2.58 16.97 -3.90
N PRO A 171 -2.06 15.86 -3.35
CA PRO A 171 -1.40 15.87 -2.04
C PRO A 171 -0.13 16.73 -2.09
N GLN A 172 -0.05 17.69 -1.17
CA GLN A 172 1.10 18.61 -1.04
C GLN A 172 2.09 18.11 0.01
N VAL A 173 3.33 18.58 -0.07
CA VAL A 173 4.33 18.36 0.98
C VAL A 173 4.21 19.48 2.00
N ILE A 174 3.97 19.12 3.26
CA ILE A 174 3.90 20.06 4.37
C ILE A 174 5.13 19.91 5.26
N VAL A 175 5.56 21.02 5.86
CA VAL A 175 6.62 21.04 6.86
C VAL A 175 5.96 21.01 8.24
N SER A 176 6.12 19.91 8.95
CA SER A 176 5.67 19.76 10.33
C SER A 176 6.83 19.95 11.29
N MET A 177 6.58 20.61 12.43
CA MET A 177 7.57 20.71 13.51
C MET A 177 7.41 19.55 14.49
N THR A 178 8.52 18.95 14.90
CA THR A 178 8.56 17.91 15.94
C THR A 178 8.56 18.58 17.33
N ALA A 179 8.38 17.81 18.40
CA ALA A 179 8.47 18.30 19.78
C ALA A 179 9.84 18.95 20.12
N ASP A 180 10.88 18.58 19.38
CA ASP A 180 12.24 19.13 19.48
C ASP A 180 12.48 20.33 18.52
N ASP A 181 11.42 20.97 18.00
CA ASP A 181 11.46 22.08 17.02
C ASP A 181 12.18 21.77 15.69
N LEU A 182 12.32 20.48 15.35
CA LEU A 182 12.90 20.01 14.10
C LEU A 182 11.88 19.99 12.96
N LYS A 183 12.25 20.50 11.77
CA LYS A 183 11.46 20.45 10.54
C LYS A 183 11.42 19.03 9.98
N ALA A 184 10.22 18.52 9.70
CA ALA A 184 9.99 17.25 9.02
C ALA A 184 9.13 17.45 7.77
N PHE A 185 9.57 16.91 6.63
CA PHE A 185 8.79 16.94 5.39
C PHE A 185 7.87 15.72 5.35
N LEU A 186 6.56 15.96 5.28
CA LEU A 186 5.54 14.91 5.25
C LEU A 186 4.55 15.20 4.12
N CYS A 187 3.92 14.15 3.59
CA CYS A 187 2.76 14.33 2.71
C CYS A 187 1.56 14.78 3.55
N SER A 188 0.83 15.81 3.11
CA SER A 188 -0.40 16.25 3.77
C SER A 188 -1.41 15.10 3.87
N THR A 189 -2.07 15.00 5.01
CA THR A 189 -3.20 14.10 5.24
C THR A 189 -4.46 14.96 5.29
N ASP A 190 -5.36 14.77 4.32
CA ASP A 190 -6.57 15.58 4.19
C ASP A 190 -7.83 14.69 4.34
N TRP A 191 -9.01 15.31 4.29
CA TRP A 191 -10.31 14.61 4.27
C TRP A 191 -10.44 13.54 3.18
N TRP A 192 -9.69 13.68 2.09
CA TRP A 192 -9.59 12.67 1.05
C TRP A 192 -9.02 11.36 1.58
N ASP A 193 -7.95 11.39 2.39
CA ASP A 193 -7.36 10.18 2.97
C ASP A 193 -8.34 9.46 3.90
N HIS A 194 -9.08 10.21 4.73
CA HIS A 194 -10.15 9.65 5.55
C HIS A 194 -11.28 9.03 4.71
N SER A 195 -11.57 9.62 3.55
CA SER A 195 -12.58 9.09 2.62
C SER A 195 -12.14 7.77 1.99
N PHE A 196 -10.87 7.64 1.59
CA PHE A 196 -10.31 6.37 1.09
C PHE A 196 -10.31 5.31 2.17
N THR A 197 -9.81 5.64 3.37
CA THR A 197 -9.87 4.77 4.54
C THR A 197 -11.29 4.28 4.82
N ALA A 198 -12.29 5.16 4.82
CA ALA A 198 -13.68 4.78 5.07
C ALA A 198 -14.21 3.83 3.99
N MET A 199 -13.82 4.06 2.72
CA MET A 199 -14.16 3.17 1.61
C MET A 199 -13.51 1.78 1.77
N GLU A 200 -12.23 1.72 2.15
CA GLU A 200 -11.50 0.48 2.43
C GLU A 200 -12.17 -0.31 3.57
N ILE A 201 -12.49 0.36 4.69
CA ILE A 201 -13.17 -0.27 5.84
C ILE A 201 -14.53 -0.81 5.43
N MET A 202 -15.35 -0.02 4.72
CA MET A 202 -16.66 -0.47 4.24
C MET A 202 -16.54 -1.68 3.32
N PHE A 203 -15.54 -1.68 2.43
CA PHE A 203 -15.23 -2.79 1.54
C PHE A 203 -14.84 -4.05 2.33
N LEU A 204 -13.98 -3.92 3.35
CA LEU A 204 -13.56 -5.01 4.23
C LEU A 204 -14.72 -5.57 5.06
N VAL A 205 -15.61 -4.72 5.59
CA VAL A 205 -16.83 -5.16 6.30
C VAL A 205 -17.72 -6.01 5.39
N TRP A 206 -17.86 -5.62 4.12
CA TRP A 206 -18.56 -6.45 3.14
C TRP A 206 -17.82 -7.79 2.89
N GLY A 207 -16.49 -7.78 2.81
CA GLY A 207 -15.69 -9.00 2.74
C GLY A 207 -15.87 -9.93 3.96
N ILE A 208 -15.91 -9.39 5.17
CA ILE A 208 -16.19 -10.13 6.40
C ILE A 208 -17.56 -10.81 6.31
N ARG A 209 -18.59 -10.10 5.84
CA ARG A 209 -19.91 -10.69 5.60
C ARG A 209 -19.82 -11.86 4.62
N LEU A 210 -19.05 -11.74 3.54
CA LEU A 210 -18.85 -12.85 2.59
C LEU A 210 -18.14 -14.04 3.23
N CYS A 211 -17.08 -13.81 4.01
CA CYS A 211 -16.37 -14.85 4.76
C CYS A 211 -17.31 -15.63 5.70
N ILE A 212 -18.20 -14.93 6.40
CA ILE A 212 -19.21 -15.56 7.27
C ILE A 212 -20.18 -16.45 6.46
N MET A 213 -20.59 -16.01 5.27
CA MET A 213 -21.50 -16.78 4.41
C MET A 213 -20.85 -18.07 3.88
N VAL A 214 -19.54 -18.06 3.61
CA VAL A 214 -18.82 -19.22 3.06
C VAL A 214 -18.21 -20.11 4.13
N ARG A 215 -18.28 -19.76 5.42
CA ARG A 215 -17.58 -20.49 6.50
C ARG A 215 -17.94 -21.98 6.61
N LYS A 216 -19.14 -22.37 6.15
CA LYS A 216 -19.64 -23.75 6.16
C LYS A 216 -19.43 -24.49 4.84
N ALA A 217 -18.91 -23.81 3.82
CA ALA A 217 -18.62 -24.44 2.53
C ALA A 217 -17.42 -25.39 2.67
N PRO A 218 -17.49 -26.64 2.17
CA PRO A 218 -16.32 -27.49 2.04
C PRO A 218 -15.28 -26.78 1.18
N SER A 219 -14.08 -26.61 1.73
CA SER A 219 -12.92 -26.06 1.03
C SER A 219 -11.83 -27.10 0.94
N GLU A 220 -11.38 -27.38 -0.28
CA GLU A 220 -10.15 -28.12 -0.50
C GLU A 220 -8.98 -27.36 0.15
N PHE A 221 -8.10 -28.07 0.87
CA PHE A 221 -6.88 -27.52 1.48
C PHE A 221 -7.09 -26.35 2.48
N ASN A 222 -8.29 -26.20 3.06
CA ASN A 222 -8.63 -25.12 4.01
C ASN A 222 -8.43 -23.70 3.46
N GLU A 223 -8.52 -23.51 2.13
CA GLU A 223 -8.27 -22.23 1.48
C GLU A 223 -9.16 -21.09 2.02
N SER A 224 -10.45 -21.36 2.24
CA SER A 224 -11.43 -20.37 2.73
C SER A 224 -11.07 -19.83 4.12
N LYS A 225 -10.43 -20.65 4.97
CA LYS A 225 -9.96 -20.27 6.30
C LYS A 225 -8.83 -19.25 6.19
N PHE A 226 -7.84 -19.49 5.32
CA PHE A 226 -6.72 -18.57 5.12
C PHE A 226 -7.17 -17.23 4.54
N ILE A 227 -8.09 -17.24 3.57
CA ILE A 227 -8.68 -16.01 3.03
C ILE A 227 -9.40 -15.21 4.13
N SER A 228 -10.16 -15.90 4.99
CA SER A 228 -10.87 -15.24 6.09
C SER A 228 -9.91 -14.62 7.10
N ILE A 229 -8.83 -15.34 7.48
CA ILE A 229 -7.79 -14.82 8.37
C ILE A 229 -7.13 -13.57 7.76
N ALA A 230 -6.82 -13.58 6.46
CA ALA A 230 -6.24 -12.43 5.78
C ALA A 230 -7.16 -11.20 5.84
N ILE A 231 -8.46 -11.36 5.53
CA ILE A 231 -9.44 -10.26 5.56
C ILE A 231 -9.65 -9.74 7.00
N TYR A 232 -9.71 -10.63 8.00
CA TYR A 232 -9.85 -10.21 9.40
C TYR A 232 -8.63 -9.45 9.89
N ASN A 233 -7.42 -9.93 9.57
CA ASN A 233 -6.18 -9.26 9.97
C ASN A 233 -6.08 -7.87 9.31
N GLU A 234 -6.39 -7.76 8.03
CA GLU A 234 -6.40 -6.47 7.32
C GLU A 234 -7.39 -5.50 7.94
N PHE A 235 -8.62 -5.95 8.22
CA PHE A 235 -9.65 -5.11 8.85
C PHE A 235 -9.21 -4.61 10.23
N LEU A 236 -8.65 -5.49 11.07
CA LEU A 236 -8.18 -5.12 12.40
C LEU A 236 -7.01 -4.13 12.34
N LEU A 237 -6.04 -4.38 11.45
CA LEU A 237 -4.90 -3.48 11.25
C LEU A 237 -5.35 -2.12 10.72
N SER A 238 -6.21 -2.10 9.71
CA SER A 238 -6.78 -0.86 9.16
C SER A 238 -7.53 -0.07 10.24
N LEU A 239 -8.36 -0.74 11.06
CA LEU A 239 -9.08 -0.07 12.14
C LEU A 239 -8.13 0.51 13.19
N PHE A 240 -7.14 -0.28 13.64
CA PHE A 240 -6.19 0.16 14.66
C PHE A 240 -5.35 1.35 14.19
N LEU A 241 -4.77 1.25 12.99
CA LEU A 241 -3.91 2.30 12.44
C LEU A 241 -4.66 3.61 12.23
N ASN A 242 -5.91 3.56 11.77
CA ASN A 242 -6.73 4.75 11.56
C ASN A 242 -7.29 5.37 12.84
N VAL A 243 -7.37 4.62 13.95
CA VAL A 243 -7.75 5.16 15.27
C VAL A 243 -6.54 5.75 16.00
N SER A 244 -5.34 5.23 15.74
CA SER A 244 -4.09 5.70 16.37
C SER A 244 -3.47 6.93 15.71
N MET A 245 -3.93 7.31 14.52
CA MET A 245 -3.48 8.47 13.73
C MET A 245 -4.43 9.64 13.92
#